data_AF-A0A2J0KVP3-F1
#
_entry.id   AF-A0A2J0KVP3-F1
#
_cell.length_a   1.000
_cell.length_b   1.000
_cell.length_c   1.000
_cell.angle_alpha   90.00
_cell.angle_beta   90.00
_cell.angle_gamma   90.00
#
_symmetry.space_group_name_H-M   'P 1'
#
loop_
_entity.id
_entity.type
_entity.pdbx_description
1 polymer ?
#
loop_
_entity_poly.entity_id
_entity_poly.type
_entity_poly.pdbx_seq_one_letter_code
_entity_poly.pdbx_strand_id
1 'polypeptide(L)'
;MREKKVEFYNDENQKIVDLISLPENIKKPPIVIIIHGFKGTKEYYPFVNNSVKPLTNANIAVLRIDCRGSGESDLKFKETTIKSESEDVLTTIKYLKNLRNIDSRKLGLVGVSMGAAAILTAMKEKPNVKTLVFWGPAWYFNGDSYYDTPNIEKPLKKKEFFMLPKVLPVKKWWLARRFLKN
;
A
#
# COMPACT_ATOMS: atom_id res chain seq x y z
N MET A 1 -16.57 10.75 -5.73
CA MET A 1 -15.18 10.78 -5.24
C MET A 1 -14.39 11.77 -6.07
N ARG A 2 -13.31 12.35 -5.55
CA ARG A 2 -12.40 13.21 -6.33
C ARG A 2 -11.01 12.60 -6.38
N GLU A 3 -10.41 12.58 -7.56
CA GLU A 3 -9.08 12.02 -7.78
C GLU A 3 -8.09 13.11 -8.17
N LYS A 4 -6.86 13.01 -7.66
CA LYS A 4 -5.80 13.99 -7.90
C LYS A 4 -4.44 13.29 -7.91
N LYS A 5 -3.58 13.66 -8.86
CA LYS A 5 -2.15 13.32 -8.79
C LYS A 5 -1.46 14.19 -7.75
N VAL A 6 -0.61 13.59 -6.93
CA VAL A 6 0.23 14.30 -5.96
C VAL A 6 1.69 14.02 -6.30
N GLU A 7 2.46 15.09 -6.37
CA GLU A 7 3.89 15.04 -6.62
C GLU A 7 4.62 15.55 -5.39
N PHE A 8 5.67 14.83 -4.98
CA PHE A 8 6.57 15.22 -3.91
C PHE A 8 7.93 14.56 -4.11
N TYR A 9 8.89 14.93 -3.27
CA TYR A 9 10.28 14.49 -3.39
C TYR A 9 10.73 13.81 -2.10
N ASN A 10 11.58 12.80 -2.23
CA ASN A 10 12.26 12.19 -1.09
C ASN A 10 13.44 13.05 -0.62
N ASP A 11 14.14 12.59 0.43
CA ASP A 11 15.27 13.33 1.01
C ASP A 11 16.51 13.37 0.06
N GLU A 12 16.53 12.56 -1.01
CA GLU A 12 17.53 12.56 -2.09
C GLU A 12 17.10 13.42 -3.31
N ASN A 13 16.03 14.19 -3.16
CA ASN A 13 15.46 15.03 -4.23
C ASN A 13 15.00 14.25 -5.48
N GLN A 14 14.58 13.00 -5.29
CA GLN A 14 13.97 12.18 -6.34
C GLN A 14 12.45 12.27 -6.23
N LYS A 15 11.81 12.39 -7.39
CA LYS A 15 10.37 12.60 -7.54
C LYS A 15 9.56 11.32 -7.33
N ILE A 16 8.46 11.46 -6.61
CA ILE A 16 7.42 10.44 -6.43
C ILE A 16 6.08 11.04 -6.90
N VAL A 17 5.36 10.31 -7.74
CA VAL A 17 4.07 10.73 -8.30
C VAL A 17 2.98 9.71 -7.95
N ASP A 18 2.18 10.04 -6.95
CA ASP A 18 1.10 9.17 -6.48
C ASP A 18 -0.28 9.66 -6.94
N LEU A 19 -1.29 8.81 -6.79
CA LEU A 19 -2.68 9.09 -7.17
C LEU A 19 -3.59 8.95 -5.97
N ILE A 20 -4.08 10.10 -5.47
CA ILE A 20 -4.97 10.16 -4.31
C ILE A 20 -6.43 10.26 -4.74
N SER A 21 -7.26 9.37 -4.22
CA SER A 21 -8.71 9.35 -4.39
C SER A 21 -9.37 9.67 -3.05
N LEU A 22 -10.06 10.81 -2.99
CA LEU A 22 -10.70 11.35 -1.80
C LEU A 22 -12.22 11.06 -1.79
N PRO A 23 -12.80 10.64 -0.65
CA PRO A 23 -14.25 10.61 -0.47
C PRO A 23 -14.84 12.02 -0.57
N GLU A 24 -16.11 12.09 -0.97
CA GLU A 24 -16.85 13.36 -0.96
C GLU A 24 -17.30 13.72 0.46
N ASN A 25 -17.35 15.02 0.75
CA ASN A 25 -17.91 15.55 2.00
C ASN A 25 -17.22 15.11 3.31
N ILE A 26 -16.03 14.52 3.26
CA ILE A 26 -15.22 14.20 4.43
C ILE A 26 -13.98 15.09 4.49
N LYS A 27 -13.86 15.91 5.55
CA LYS A 27 -12.79 16.91 5.69
C LYS A 27 -11.41 16.29 5.95
N LYS A 28 -11.36 15.21 6.74
CA LYS A 28 -10.13 14.50 7.15
C LYS A 28 -10.40 12.99 7.24
N PRO A 29 -10.54 12.29 6.11
CA PRO A 29 -10.79 10.85 6.12
C PRO A 29 -9.56 10.06 6.61
N PRO A 30 -9.76 8.86 7.20
CA PRO A 30 -8.68 7.86 7.29
C PRO A 30 -8.18 7.52 5.89
N ILE A 31 -6.98 6.92 5.79
CA ILE A 31 -6.35 6.67 4.49
C ILE A 31 -5.73 5.28 4.41
N VAL A 32 -5.83 4.68 3.23
CA VAL A 32 -5.13 3.46 2.86
C VAL A 32 -4.15 3.76 1.74
N ILE A 33 -2.91 3.32 1.88
CA ILE A 33 -1.91 3.33 0.81
C ILE A 33 -1.90 1.96 0.16
N ILE A 34 -1.97 1.90 -1.17
CA ILE A 34 -1.85 0.68 -1.96
C ILE A 34 -0.51 0.69 -2.66
N ILE A 35 0.29 -0.34 -2.37
CA ILE A 35 1.64 -0.57 -2.89
C ILE A 35 1.55 -1.67 -3.95
N HIS A 36 1.97 -1.35 -5.18
CA HIS A 36 1.87 -2.25 -6.32
C HIS A 36 2.87 -3.43 -6.22
N GLY A 37 2.67 -4.42 -7.09
CA GLY A 37 3.61 -5.54 -7.23
C GLY A 37 4.73 -5.26 -8.23
N PHE A 38 5.50 -6.30 -8.56
CA PHE A 38 6.59 -6.25 -9.54
C PHE A 38 6.13 -5.64 -10.87
N LYS A 39 6.86 -4.61 -11.36
CA LYS A 39 6.55 -3.83 -12.57
C LYS A 39 5.16 -3.18 -12.58
N GLY A 40 4.52 -3.05 -11.43
CA GLY A 40 3.24 -2.37 -11.30
C GLY A 40 3.39 -0.85 -11.32
N THR A 41 2.25 -0.16 -11.27
CA THR A 41 2.11 1.30 -11.18
C THR A 41 0.89 1.61 -10.29
N LYS A 42 0.63 2.87 -9.98
CA LYS A 42 -0.56 3.34 -9.27
C LYS A 42 -1.88 3.07 -10.02
N GLU A 43 -1.84 2.78 -11.31
CA GLU A 43 -2.98 2.35 -12.12
C GLU A 43 -3.09 0.82 -12.28
N TYR A 44 -2.13 0.08 -11.75
CA TYR A 44 -1.95 -1.35 -12.01
C TYR A 44 -2.97 -2.24 -11.28
N TYR A 45 -3.42 -3.29 -11.99
CA TYR A 45 -4.45 -4.26 -11.65
C TYR A 45 -5.91 -3.76 -11.52
N PRO A 46 -6.87 -4.48 -12.15
CA PRO A 46 -8.30 -4.25 -11.93
C PRO A 46 -8.70 -4.29 -10.45
N PHE A 47 -8.09 -5.15 -9.64
CA PHE A 47 -8.40 -5.23 -8.20
C PHE A 47 -8.14 -3.91 -7.47
N VAL A 48 -6.97 -3.29 -7.69
CA VAL A 48 -6.58 -2.02 -7.06
C VAL A 48 -7.59 -0.95 -7.43
N ASN A 49 -7.88 -0.79 -8.73
CA ASN A 49 -8.82 0.21 -9.23
C ASN A 49 -10.25 -0.06 -8.74
N ASN A 50 -10.68 -1.33 -8.72
CA ASN A 50 -12.00 -1.73 -8.24
C ASN A 50 -12.16 -1.58 -6.73
N SER A 51 -11.07 -1.50 -5.96
CA SER A 51 -11.11 -1.26 -4.52
C SER A 51 -11.30 0.22 -4.15
N VAL A 52 -10.96 1.16 -5.05
CA VAL A 52 -11.02 2.61 -4.79
C VAL A 52 -12.44 3.08 -4.49
N LYS A 53 -13.41 2.71 -5.35
CA LYS A 53 -14.81 3.16 -5.20
C LYS A 53 -15.46 2.64 -3.92
N PRO A 54 -15.37 1.34 -3.57
CA PRO A 54 -15.85 0.83 -2.29
C PRO A 54 -15.22 1.52 -1.07
N LEU A 55 -13.90 1.75 -1.08
CA LEU A 55 -13.20 2.40 0.03
C LEU A 55 -13.61 3.87 0.19
N THR A 56 -13.66 4.62 -0.90
CA THR A 56 -14.10 6.03 -0.87
C THR A 56 -15.58 6.16 -0.50
N ASN A 57 -16.46 5.25 -0.93
CA ASN A 57 -17.84 5.19 -0.47
C ASN A 57 -17.96 4.86 1.03
N ALA A 58 -16.95 4.20 1.60
CA ALA A 58 -16.83 3.94 3.04
C ALA A 58 -16.11 5.07 3.79
N ASN A 59 -15.97 6.25 3.18
CA ASN A 59 -15.30 7.43 3.75
C ASN A 59 -13.79 7.25 4.01
N ILE A 60 -13.14 6.32 3.30
CA ILE A 60 -11.70 6.06 3.38
C ILE A 60 -11.02 6.63 2.14
N ALA A 61 -10.04 7.51 2.32
CA ALA A 61 -9.18 7.95 1.22
C ALA A 61 -8.26 6.82 0.76
N VAL A 62 -7.95 6.80 -0.52
CA VAL A 62 -7.06 5.80 -1.11
C VAL A 62 -5.91 6.52 -1.79
N LEU A 63 -4.67 6.13 -1.47
CA LEU A 63 -3.49 6.58 -2.17
C LEU A 63 -2.87 5.38 -2.88
N ARG A 64 -2.82 5.42 -4.20
CA ARG A 64 -2.10 4.43 -5.01
C ARG A 64 -0.76 5.05 -5.35
N ILE A 65 0.33 4.36 -5.05
CA ILE A 65 1.67 4.91 -5.20
C ILE A 65 2.35 4.38 -6.46
N ASP A 66 3.19 5.20 -7.06
CA ASP A 66 4.25 4.71 -7.96
C ASP A 66 5.54 4.65 -7.14
N CYS A 67 6.03 3.46 -6.83
CA CYS A 67 7.37 3.34 -6.26
C CYS A 67 8.40 3.78 -7.31
N ARG A 68 9.53 4.34 -6.89
CA ARG A 68 10.62 4.75 -7.79
C ARG A 68 11.03 3.58 -8.70
N GLY A 69 11.12 3.86 -10.00
CA GLY A 69 11.34 2.92 -11.09
C GLY A 69 10.05 2.37 -11.71
N SER A 70 8.90 2.90 -11.31
CA SER A 70 7.58 2.56 -11.84
C SER A 70 6.79 3.81 -12.20
N GLY A 71 5.95 3.71 -13.23
CA GLY A 71 5.00 4.75 -13.62
C GLY A 71 5.65 6.11 -13.88
N GLU A 72 5.23 7.12 -13.13
CA GLU A 72 5.67 8.52 -13.27
C GLU A 72 6.73 8.95 -12.23
N SER A 73 7.11 8.06 -11.31
CA SER A 73 8.15 8.30 -10.30
C SER A 73 9.56 8.10 -10.89
N ASP A 74 10.55 8.75 -10.29
CA ASP A 74 11.96 8.71 -10.72
C ASP A 74 12.59 7.31 -10.58
N LEU A 75 13.85 7.15 -11.03
CA LEU A 75 14.61 5.90 -11.25
C LEU A 75 14.17 5.10 -12.48
N LYS A 76 15.09 4.30 -13.02
CA LYS A 76 14.77 3.24 -13.97
C LYS A 76 14.40 1.99 -13.18
N PHE A 77 13.46 1.20 -13.69
CA PHE A 77 13.05 -0.07 -13.07
C PHE A 77 14.22 -0.98 -12.65
N LYS A 78 15.30 -1.04 -13.44
CA LYS A 78 16.49 -1.86 -13.15
C LYS A 78 17.28 -1.41 -11.91
N GLU A 79 17.03 -0.20 -11.41
CA GLU A 79 17.65 0.39 -10.23
C GLU A 79 16.78 0.19 -8.98
N THR A 80 15.54 -0.29 -9.14
CA THR A 80 14.59 -0.54 -8.06
C THR A 80 14.97 -1.79 -7.27
N THR A 81 14.94 -1.66 -5.94
CA THR A 81 15.13 -2.75 -4.98
C THR A 81 13.98 -2.75 -3.97
N ILE A 82 13.77 -3.84 -3.23
CA ILE A 82 12.80 -3.86 -2.12
C ILE A 82 13.11 -2.77 -1.09
N LYS A 83 14.40 -2.49 -0.88
CA LYS A 83 14.83 -1.40 0.00
C LYS A 83 14.35 -0.05 -0.51
N SER A 84 14.58 0.28 -1.79
CA SER A 84 14.14 1.57 -2.34
C SER A 84 12.61 1.70 -2.34
N GLU A 85 11.87 0.63 -2.66
CA GLU A 85 10.39 0.64 -2.55
C GLU A 85 9.93 0.83 -1.10
N SER A 86 10.64 0.26 -0.12
CA SER A 86 10.32 0.46 1.30
C SER A 86 10.57 1.89 1.77
N GLU A 87 11.62 2.53 1.24
CA GLU A 87 11.89 3.95 1.48
C GLU A 87 10.77 4.81 0.88
N ASP A 88 10.27 4.46 -0.31
CA ASP A 88 9.14 5.17 -0.94
C ASP A 88 7.89 5.10 -0.07
N VAL A 89 7.58 3.92 0.47
CA VAL A 89 6.48 3.77 1.45
C VAL A 89 6.67 4.73 2.62
N LEU A 90 7.87 4.83 3.19
CA LEU A 90 8.15 5.72 4.31
C LEU A 90 8.06 7.20 3.91
N THR A 91 8.58 7.58 2.74
CA THR A 91 8.49 8.93 2.20
C THR A 91 7.03 9.32 1.96
N THR A 92 6.23 8.44 1.38
CA THR A 92 4.79 8.67 1.21
C THR A 92 4.07 8.83 2.56
N ILE A 93 4.41 8.02 3.57
CA ILE A 93 3.85 8.17 4.92
C ILE A 93 4.24 9.53 5.52
N LYS A 94 5.49 9.98 5.36
CA LYS A 94 5.98 11.29 5.80
C LYS A 94 5.22 12.42 5.09
N TYR A 95 5.01 12.31 3.79
CA TYR A 95 4.22 13.24 2.98
C TYR A 95 2.78 13.36 3.51
N LEU A 96 2.10 12.23 3.75
CA LEU A 96 0.72 12.21 4.27
C LEU A 96 0.56 12.85 5.65
N LYS A 97 1.59 12.79 6.51
CA LYS A 97 1.56 13.46 7.82
C LYS A 97 1.44 14.99 7.70
N ASN A 98 1.94 15.57 6.61
CA ASN A 98 1.90 17.01 6.36
C ASN A 98 0.58 17.48 5.72
N LEU A 99 -0.27 16.55 5.25
CA LEU A 99 -1.54 16.89 4.63
C LEU A 99 -2.61 17.21 5.67
N ARG A 100 -3.10 18.46 5.68
CA ARG A 100 -4.17 18.92 6.59
C ARG A 100 -5.54 18.32 6.28
N ASN A 101 -5.72 17.71 5.11
CA ASN A 101 -7.00 17.16 4.63
C ASN A 101 -7.09 15.63 4.74
N ILE A 102 -6.19 14.97 5.46
CA ILE A 102 -6.18 13.51 5.73
C ILE A 102 -5.97 13.28 7.24
N ASP A 103 -6.59 12.25 7.82
CA ASP A 103 -6.26 11.78 9.19
C ASP A 103 -5.19 10.69 9.14
N SER A 104 -3.92 11.11 9.05
CA SER A 104 -2.76 10.22 8.95
C SER A 104 -2.53 9.34 10.19
N ARG A 105 -3.24 9.59 11.30
CA ARG A 105 -3.23 8.72 12.51
C ARG A 105 -4.03 7.43 12.30
N LYS A 106 -4.92 7.41 11.29
CA LYS A 106 -5.73 6.26 10.88
C LYS A 106 -5.30 5.78 9.50
N LEU A 107 -4.03 5.39 9.42
CA LEU A 107 -3.37 4.92 8.20
C LEU A 107 -3.36 3.38 8.14
N GLY A 108 -3.75 2.83 6.99
CA GLY A 108 -3.54 1.44 6.63
C GLY A 108 -2.66 1.28 5.39
N LEU A 109 -2.03 0.11 5.22
CA LEU A 109 -1.25 -0.25 4.04
C LEU A 109 -1.80 -1.52 3.40
N VAL A 110 -1.83 -1.56 2.07
CA VAL A 110 -2.20 -2.72 1.25
C VAL A 110 -1.02 -3.05 0.35
N GLY A 111 -0.40 -4.22 0.54
CA GLY A 111 0.71 -4.69 -0.29
C GLY A 111 0.26 -5.75 -1.27
N VAL A 112 0.46 -5.51 -2.56
CA VAL A 112 0.17 -6.49 -3.62
C VAL A 112 1.46 -7.18 -4.04
N SER A 113 1.51 -8.52 -3.96
CA SER A 113 2.68 -9.31 -4.36
C SER A 113 3.98 -8.78 -3.75
N MET A 114 4.91 -8.27 -4.57
CA MET A 114 6.18 -7.67 -4.14
C MET A 114 6.01 -6.48 -3.18
N GLY A 115 4.93 -5.69 -3.32
CA GLY A 115 4.64 -4.58 -2.42
C GLY A 115 4.45 -5.00 -0.96
N ALA A 116 4.15 -6.28 -0.70
CA ALA A 116 4.14 -6.81 0.65
C ALA A 116 5.55 -6.81 1.29
N ALA A 117 6.58 -7.18 0.54
CA ALA A 117 7.96 -7.15 1.02
C ALA A 117 8.44 -5.71 1.29
N ALA A 118 8.05 -4.76 0.44
CA ALA A 118 8.33 -3.34 0.65
C ALA A 118 7.69 -2.82 1.95
N ILE A 119 6.40 -3.14 2.20
CA ILE A 119 5.71 -2.81 3.45
C ILE A 119 6.44 -3.39 4.66
N LEU A 120 6.76 -4.68 4.64
CA LEU A 120 7.39 -5.34 5.79
C LEU A 120 8.77 -4.75 6.10
N THR A 121 9.52 -4.41 5.07
CA THR A 121 10.81 -3.74 5.20
C THR A 121 10.63 -2.35 5.81
N ALA A 122 9.65 -1.57 5.34
CA ALA A 122 9.32 -0.26 5.88
C ALA A 122 8.84 -0.32 7.35
N MET A 123 8.10 -1.38 7.73
CA MET A 123 7.59 -1.55 9.08
C MET A 123 8.71 -1.75 10.14
N LYS A 124 9.94 -2.06 9.73
CA LYS A 124 11.11 -2.11 10.64
C LYS A 124 11.39 -0.75 11.29
N GLU A 125 11.09 0.34 10.60
CA GLU A 125 11.19 1.72 11.11
C GLU A 125 10.02 2.09 12.05
N LYS A 126 9.11 1.15 12.32
CA LYS A 126 7.95 1.31 13.22
C LYS A 126 7.10 2.56 12.92
N PRO A 127 6.71 2.83 11.65
CA PRO A 127 5.79 3.91 11.36
C PRO A 127 4.43 3.65 12.02
N ASN A 128 3.70 4.72 12.37
CA ASN A 128 2.37 4.61 12.97
C ASN A 128 1.31 4.16 11.95
N VAL A 129 1.25 2.86 11.69
CA VAL A 129 0.31 2.19 10.79
C VAL A 129 -0.64 1.33 11.62
N LYS A 130 -1.94 1.42 11.34
CA LYS A 130 -3.00 0.74 12.11
C LYS A 130 -3.40 -0.61 11.52
N THR A 131 -3.28 -0.75 10.21
CA THR A 131 -3.76 -1.94 9.50
C THR A 131 -2.80 -2.30 8.37
N LEU A 132 -2.48 -3.58 8.25
CA LEU A 132 -1.76 -4.15 7.12
C LEU A 132 -2.66 -5.16 6.42
N VAL A 133 -2.74 -5.06 5.09
CA VAL A 133 -3.46 -6.00 4.23
C VAL A 133 -2.50 -6.49 3.16
N PHE A 134 -2.49 -7.80 2.92
CA PHE A 134 -1.60 -8.41 1.95
C PHE A 134 -2.40 -9.20 0.92
N TRP A 135 -2.15 -8.90 -0.36
CA TRP A 135 -2.82 -9.55 -1.48
C TRP A 135 -1.82 -10.32 -2.34
N GLY A 136 -1.97 -11.64 -2.39
CA GLY A 136 -1.02 -12.53 -3.08
C GLY A 136 0.46 -12.24 -2.75
N PRO A 137 0.82 -12.03 -1.47
CA PRO A 137 2.10 -11.43 -1.08
C PRO A 137 3.32 -12.32 -1.37
N ALA A 138 4.41 -11.70 -1.81
CA ALA A 138 5.72 -12.31 -2.00
C ALA A 138 6.63 -11.95 -0.80
N TRP A 139 6.96 -12.94 0.03
CA TRP A 139 7.73 -12.76 1.27
C TRP A 139 9.10 -13.45 1.24
N TYR A 140 9.29 -14.35 0.26
CA TYR A 140 10.46 -15.20 0.11
C TYR A 140 11.07 -15.00 -1.27
N PHE A 141 12.22 -14.35 -1.28
CA PHE A 141 13.11 -14.23 -2.42
C PHE A 141 14.41 -14.91 -1.99
N ASN A 142 14.55 -16.21 -2.28
CA ASN A 142 15.71 -17.00 -1.85
C ASN A 142 16.56 -17.39 -3.07
N GLY A 143 17.88 -17.47 -2.88
CA GLY A 143 18.82 -18.22 -3.72
C GLY A 143 19.37 -17.50 -4.95
N ASP A 144 18.55 -16.85 -5.78
CA ASP A 144 19.01 -16.25 -7.06
C ASP A 144 18.21 -15.00 -7.51
N SER A 145 17.25 -14.53 -6.70
CA SER A 145 16.49 -13.32 -7.01
C SER A 145 17.21 -12.08 -6.47
N TYR A 146 17.32 -11.03 -7.29
CA TYR A 146 17.98 -9.73 -7.01
C TYR A 146 17.44 -8.96 -5.78
N TYR A 147 16.49 -9.51 -5.03
CA TYR A 147 15.68 -8.85 -4.02
C TYR A 147 15.82 -9.57 -2.69
N ASP A 148 16.87 -9.30 -1.93
CA ASP A 148 17.09 -9.96 -0.63
C ASP A 148 15.98 -9.56 0.38
N THR A 149 15.28 -10.54 0.96
CA THR A 149 14.37 -10.32 2.10
C THR A 149 14.85 -11.04 3.37
N PRO A 150 14.58 -10.49 4.56
CA PRO A 150 14.99 -11.12 5.81
C PRO A 150 14.28 -12.46 6.02
N ASN A 151 15.00 -13.48 6.48
CA ASN A 151 14.41 -14.74 6.95
C ASN A 151 13.44 -14.50 8.12
N ILE A 152 12.14 -14.63 7.88
CA ILE A 152 11.12 -14.62 8.94
C ILE A 152 10.78 -16.07 9.28
N GLU A 153 11.52 -16.66 10.22
CA GLU A 153 11.27 -18.04 10.70
C GLU A 153 10.15 -18.13 11.76
N LYS A 154 9.58 -17.01 12.22
CA LYS A 154 8.55 -17.04 13.28
C LYS A 154 7.13 -17.06 12.69
N PRO A 155 6.31 -18.08 13.00
CA PRO A 155 4.93 -18.12 12.54
C PRO A 155 4.15 -16.90 13.08
N LEU A 156 3.42 -16.23 12.19
CA LEU A 156 2.58 -15.07 12.51
C LEU A 156 1.57 -15.46 13.60
N LYS A 157 1.53 -14.71 14.71
CA LYS A 157 0.58 -14.97 15.81
C LYS A 157 -0.85 -14.73 15.30
N LYS A 158 -1.64 -15.80 15.27
CA LYS A 158 -3.00 -15.96 14.69
C LYS A 158 -4.07 -14.93 15.11
N LYS A 159 -3.80 -14.03 16.05
CA LYS A 159 -4.78 -13.05 16.58
C LYS A 159 -4.80 -11.70 15.83
N GLU A 160 -3.75 -11.38 15.07
CA GLU A 160 -3.57 -10.06 14.43
C GLU A 160 -3.65 -10.13 12.89
N PHE A 161 -3.80 -11.33 12.33
CA PHE A 161 -3.76 -11.57 10.90
C PHE A 161 -5.02 -12.31 10.45
N PHE A 162 -5.75 -11.73 9.49
CA PHE A 162 -6.82 -12.41 8.77
C PHE A 162 -6.28 -12.92 7.44
N MET A 163 -6.02 -14.23 7.35
CA MET A 163 -5.72 -14.88 6.08
C MET A 163 -7.04 -15.21 5.38
N LEU A 164 -7.31 -14.56 4.24
CA LEU A 164 -8.39 -14.99 3.37
C LEU A 164 -8.00 -16.34 2.75
N PRO A 165 -8.85 -17.38 2.87
CA PRO A 165 -8.55 -18.66 2.24
C PRO A 165 -8.38 -18.45 0.73
N LYS A 166 -7.41 -19.16 0.13
CA LYS A 166 -7.18 -19.15 -1.32
C LYS A 166 -8.52 -19.43 -2.01
N VAL A 167 -9.05 -18.40 -2.68
CA VAL A 167 -10.33 -18.39 -3.41
C VAL A 167 -11.55 -18.53 -2.50
N LEU A 168 -12.15 -17.40 -2.11
CA LEU A 168 -13.53 -17.40 -1.62
C LEU A 168 -14.47 -17.65 -2.81
N PRO A 169 -15.31 -18.69 -2.80
CA PRO A 169 -16.35 -18.83 -3.80
C PRO A 169 -17.25 -17.58 -3.75
N VAL A 170 -17.63 -17.08 -4.93
CA VAL A 170 -18.35 -15.81 -5.18
C VAL A 170 -19.56 -15.59 -4.24
N LYS A 171 -20.14 -16.67 -3.70
CA LYS A 171 -21.28 -16.62 -2.76
C LYS A 171 -20.95 -16.17 -1.33
N LYS A 172 -19.68 -15.98 -0.93
CA LYS A 172 -19.29 -15.62 0.46
C LYS A 172 -18.83 -14.17 0.68
N TRP A 173 -19.07 -13.27 -0.26
CA TRP A 173 -18.72 -11.83 -0.13
C TRP A 173 -19.41 -11.11 1.04
N TRP A 174 -20.46 -11.67 1.63
CA TRP A 174 -21.13 -11.11 2.81
C TRP A 174 -20.24 -11.06 4.08
N LEU A 175 -19.16 -11.85 4.14
CA LEU A 175 -18.25 -11.91 5.29
C LEU A 175 -17.34 -10.68 5.31
N ALA A 176 -16.98 -10.18 4.13
CA ALA A 176 -16.27 -8.91 4.00
C ALA A 176 -17.13 -7.72 4.46
N ARG A 177 -18.46 -7.78 4.31
CA ARG A 177 -19.39 -6.72 4.76
C ARG A 177 -19.50 -6.61 6.28
N ARG A 178 -19.21 -7.67 7.04
CA ARG A 178 -19.31 -7.65 8.51
C ARG A 178 -18.20 -6.84 9.19
N PHE A 179 -17.11 -6.55 8.49
CA PHE A 179 -15.98 -5.77 9.01
C PHE A 179 -16.13 -4.26 8.83
N LEU A 180 -17.10 -3.79 8.03
CA LEU A 180 -17.34 -2.36 7.79
C LEU A 180 -18.34 -1.72 8.80
N LYS A 181 -18.78 -2.46 9.83
CA LYS A 181 -19.84 -2.03 10.75
C LYS A 181 -19.44 -1.93 12.23
N ASN A 182 -18.17 -2.07 12.60
CA ASN A 182 -17.70 -1.89 13.97
C ASN A 182 -16.64 -0.79 14.05
#